data_AF-A0A928H089-F1
#
_entry.id   AF-A0A928H089-F1
#
_cell.length_a   1.000
_cell.length_b   1.000
_cell.length_c   1.000
_cell.angle_alpha   90.00
_cell.angle_beta   90.00
_cell.angle_gamma   90.00
#
_symmetry.space_group_name_H-M   'P 1'
#
loop_
_entity.id
_entity.type
_entity.pdbx_description
1 polymer ?
#
loop_
_entity_poly.entity_id
_entity_poly.type
_entity_poly.pdbx_seq_one_letter_code
_entity_poly.pdbx_strand_id
1 'polypeptide(L)'
;MPMNKNQIRRIQTILKMMRQNRYPNYNSFCHEMKNQDPAGTFNLSSKTFSRDIADLRDEYGAPVKYDASRKGFYLTNTEWYNEDL
;
A
#
# COMPACT_ATOMS: atom_id res chain seq x y z
N MET A 1 -5.34 -17.86 1.30
CA MET A 1 -4.61 -18.08 0.03
C MET A 1 -3.20 -17.54 0.23
N PRO A 2 -2.13 -18.27 -0.13
CA PRO A 2 -0.78 -17.73 -0.03
C PRO A 2 -0.64 -16.50 -0.94
N MET A 3 0.02 -15.46 -0.45
CA MET A 3 0.10 -14.19 -1.13
C MET A 3 0.93 -14.31 -2.42
N ASN A 4 0.42 -13.80 -3.55
CA ASN A 4 1.20 -13.76 -4.79
C ASN A 4 2.32 -12.71 -4.63
N LYS A 5 3.52 -12.98 -5.14
CA LYS A 5 4.68 -12.06 -5.15
C LYS A 5 4.33 -10.63 -5.57
N ASN A 6 3.42 -10.49 -6.54
CA ASN A 6 2.94 -9.17 -6.96
C ASN A 6 2.19 -8.42 -5.87
N GLN A 7 1.41 -9.09 -5.02
CA GLN A 7 0.71 -8.47 -3.90
C GLN A 7 1.67 -8.06 -2.79
N ILE A 8 2.68 -8.90 -2.45
CA ILE A 8 3.75 -8.53 -1.51
C ILE A 8 4.40 -7.22 -1.93
N ARG A 9 4.84 -7.13 -3.20
CA ARG A 9 5.48 -5.92 -3.74
C ARG A 9 4.60 -4.67 -3.57
N ARG A 10 3.29 -4.79 -3.81
CA ARG A 10 2.35 -3.66 -3.67
C ARG A 10 2.21 -3.23 -2.23
N ILE A 11 1.99 -4.18 -1.33
CA ILE A 11 1.84 -3.92 0.11
C ILE A 11 3.11 -3.28 0.67
N GLN A 12 4.29 -3.81 0.34
CA GLN A 12 5.57 -3.22 0.74
C GLN A 12 5.75 -1.79 0.22
N THR A 13 5.31 -1.52 -1.02
CA THR A 13 5.36 -0.16 -1.59
C THR A 13 4.42 0.79 -0.84
N ILE A 14 3.20 0.35 -0.53
CA ILE A 14 2.24 1.11 0.27
C ILE A 14 2.83 1.44 1.64
N LEU A 15 3.38 0.44 2.35
CA LEU A 15 4.01 0.63 3.66
C LEU A 15 5.18 1.60 3.61
N LYS A 16 6.06 1.47 2.60
CA LYS A 16 7.17 2.40 2.36
C LYS A 16 6.65 3.83 2.23
N MET A 17 5.62 4.05 1.42
CA MET A 17 5.02 5.38 1.25
C MET A 17 4.44 5.93 2.56
N MET A 18 3.76 5.09 3.35
CA MET A 18 3.24 5.49 4.67
C MET A 18 4.35 5.87 5.65
N ARG A 19 5.42 5.07 5.73
CA ARG A 19 6.60 5.34 6.58
C ARG A 19 7.32 6.63 6.18
N GLN A 20 7.21 7.02 4.92
CA GLN A 20 7.74 8.29 4.39
C GLN A 20 6.75 9.47 4.58
N ASN A 21 5.66 9.32 5.33
CA ASN A 21 4.60 10.32 5.50
C ASN A 21 4.03 10.84 4.17
N ARG A 22 3.93 9.97 3.14
CA ARG A 22 3.44 10.35 1.80
C ARG A 22 1.94 10.15 1.58
N TYR A 23 1.21 9.65 2.58
CA TYR A 23 -0.24 9.44 2.54
C TYR A 23 -0.75 8.79 1.24
N PRO A 24 -0.34 7.54 0.92
CA PRO A 24 -0.74 6.87 -0.32
C PRO A 24 -2.26 6.84 -0.52
N ASN A 25 -2.68 7.09 -1.75
CA ASN A 25 -4.00 6.77 -2.29
C ASN A 25 -3.80 6.06 -3.63
N TYR A 26 -4.88 5.62 -4.27
CA TYR A 26 -4.79 4.87 -5.52
C TYR A 26 -3.95 5.58 -6.59
N ASN A 27 -4.12 6.90 -6.75
CA ASN A 27 -3.42 7.66 -7.79
C ASN A 27 -1.91 7.80 -7.47
N SER A 28 -1.56 8.17 -6.24
CA SER A 28 -0.15 8.34 -5.85
C SER A 28 0.58 7.00 -5.81
N PHE A 29 -0.10 5.92 -5.41
CA PHE A 29 0.42 4.56 -5.48
C PHE A 29 0.66 4.11 -6.92
N CYS A 30 -0.29 4.32 -7.83
CA CYS A 30 -0.12 3.98 -9.24
C CYS A 30 1.04 4.74 -9.88
N HIS A 31 1.23 6.01 -9.52
CA HIS A 31 2.39 6.78 -9.96
C HIS A 31 3.71 6.18 -9.45
N GLU A 32 3.79 5.86 -8.16
CA GLU A 32 4.97 5.21 -7.56
C GLU A 32 5.29 3.87 -8.23
N MET A 33 4.28 3.02 -8.45
CA MET A 33 4.46 1.70 -9.08
C MET A 33 4.92 1.81 -10.54
N LYS A 34 4.39 2.77 -11.30
CA LYS A 34 4.83 3.02 -12.69
C LYS A 34 6.29 3.45 -12.74
N ASN A 35 6.75 4.29 -11.81
CA ASN A 35 8.16 4.69 -11.75
C ASN A 35 9.10 3.50 -11.46
N GLN A 36 8.57 2.44 -10.82
CA GLN A 36 9.31 1.21 -10.53
C GLN A 36 9.10 0.10 -11.59
N ASP A 37 8.32 0.36 -12.65
CA ASP A 37 8.04 -0.58 -13.72
C ASP A 37 8.44 -0.01 -15.08
N PRO A 38 9.74 -0.06 -15.44
CA PRO A 38 10.25 0.48 -16.69
C PRO A 38 9.66 -0.21 -17.93
N ALA A 39 9.12 -1.43 -17.78
CA ALA A 39 8.47 -2.16 -18.86
C ALA A 39 7.02 -1.69 -19.13
N GLY A 40 6.44 -0.85 -18.26
CA GLY A 40 5.09 -0.30 -18.44
C GLY A 40 3.96 -1.32 -18.39
N THR A 41 4.21 -2.48 -17.79
CA THR A 41 3.25 -3.60 -17.68
C THR A 41 2.27 -3.44 -16.51
N PHE A 42 2.55 -2.53 -15.58
CA PHE A 42 1.76 -2.30 -14.38
C PHE A 42 0.41 -1.70 -14.72
N ASN A 43 -0.63 -2.52 -14.52
CA ASN A 43 -2.01 -2.10 -14.62
C ASN A 43 -2.80 -2.67 -13.42
N LEU A 44 -3.50 -1.80 -12.71
CA LEU A 44 -4.18 -2.19 -11.48
C LEU A 44 -5.40 -1.32 -11.21
N SER A 45 -6.48 -1.94 -10.77
CA SER A 45 -7.72 -1.24 -10.43
C SER A 45 -7.67 -0.61 -9.04
N SER A 46 -8.46 0.44 -8.85
CA SER A 46 -8.70 1.05 -7.54
C SER A 46 -9.25 0.04 -6.53
N LYS A 47 -10.10 -0.90 -6.97
CA LYS A 47 -10.66 -1.95 -6.12
C LYS A 47 -9.57 -2.86 -5.56
N THR A 48 -8.54 -3.19 -6.34
CA THR A 48 -7.44 -4.01 -5.83
C THR A 48 -6.57 -3.23 -4.85
N PHE A 49 -6.28 -1.96 -5.11
CA PHE A 49 -5.61 -1.10 -4.13
C PHE A 49 -6.38 -1.05 -2.80
N SER A 50 -7.70 -0.87 -2.85
CA SER A 50 -8.54 -0.90 -1.65
C SER A 50 -8.50 -2.24 -0.92
N ARG A 51 -8.37 -3.37 -1.64
CA ARG A 51 -8.16 -4.68 -1.03
C ARG A 51 -6.79 -4.78 -0.37
N ASP A 52 -5.72 -4.35 -1.02
CA ASP A 52 -4.38 -4.37 -0.41
C ASP A 52 -4.33 -3.55 0.90
N ILE A 53 -5.06 -2.42 0.97
CA ILE A 53 -5.23 -1.63 2.21
C ILE A 53 -6.07 -2.38 3.25
N ALA A 54 -7.15 -3.04 2.84
CA ALA A 54 -7.98 -3.84 3.74
C ALA A 54 -7.20 -5.02 4.30
N ASP A 55 -6.45 -5.77 3.47
CA ASP A 55 -5.61 -6.88 3.88
C ASP A 55 -4.56 -6.41 4.91
N LEU A 56 -3.89 -5.28 4.65
CA LEU A 56 -2.97 -4.66 5.61
C LEU A 56 -3.62 -4.45 6.99
N ARG A 57 -4.85 -3.95 7.03
CA ARG A 57 -5.56 -3.65 8.28
C ARG A 57 -6.12 -4.91 8.95
N ASP A 58 -6.82 -5.74 8.20
CA ASP A 58 -7.69 -6.81 8.71
C ASP A 58 -6.93 -8.13 8.85
N GLU A 59 -6.05 -8.44 7.90
CA GLU A 59 -5.30 -9.70 7.89
C GLU A 59 -3.96 -9.56 8.61
N TYR A 60 -3.24 -8.45 8.37
CA TYR A 60 -1.92 -8.24 8.96
C TYR A 60 -1.94 -7.46 10.28
N GLY A 61 -3.06 -6.78 10.60
CA GLY A 61 -3.18 -6.01 11.84
C GLY A 61 -2.42 -4.68 11.82
N ALA A 62 -2.16 -4.13 10.63
CA ALA A 62 -1.48 -2.84 10.49
C ALA A 62 -2.37 -1.69 11.00
N PRO A 63 -1.83 -0.73 11.76
CA PRO A 63 -2.58 0.39 12.31
C PRO A 63 -2.79 1.49 11.26
N VAL A 64 -3.46 1.14 10.16
CA VAL A 64 -3.72 2.01 9.01
C VAL A 64 -4.99 2.84 9.25
N LYS A 65 -4.90 4.15 8.99
CA LYS A 65 -6.04 5.08 8.98
C LYS A 65 -6.05 5.92 7.72
N TYR A 66 -7.22 6.48 7.40
CA TYR A 66 -7.38 7.44 6.32
C TYR A 66 -7.39 8.87 6.88
N ASP A 67 -6.63 9.76 6.26
CA ASP A 67 -6.64 11.19 6.53
C ASP A 67 -7.42 11.90 5.43
N ALA A 68 -8.58 12.47 5.78
CA ALA A 68 -9.45 13.16 4.84
C ALA A 68 -8.85 14.48 4.29
N SER A 69 -8.04 15.17 5.08
CA SER A 69 -7.39 16.43 4.70
C SER A 69 -6.26 16.17 3.69
N ARG A 70 -5.50 15.08 3.89
CA ARG A 70 -4.43 14.64 2.98
C ARG A 70 -4.92 13.76 1.83
N LYS A 71 -6.16 13.27 1.90
CA LYS A 71 -6.78 12.35 0.96
C LYS A 71 -5.96 11.07 0.74
N GLY A 72 -5.50 10.45 1.83
CA GLY A 72 -4.64 9.28 1.76
C GLY A 72 -4.49 8.52 3.07
N PHE A 73 -3.92 7.33 2.99
CA PHE A 73 -3.75 6.42 4.11
C PHE A 73 -2.41 6.60 4.81
N TYR A 74 -2.36 6.40 6.12
CA TYR A 74 -1.13 6.50 6.93
C TYR A 74 -1.14 5.45 8.03
N LEU A 75 0.05 5.15 8.57
CA LEU A 75 0.19 4.34 9.78
C LEU A 75 0.12 5.25 11.00
N THR A 76 -0.69 4.92 12.00
CA THR A 76 -0.65 5.64 13.29
C THR A 76 0.58 5.27 14.11
N ASN A 77 1.23 4.14 13.79
CA ASN A 77 2.54 3.75 14.31
C ASN A 77 3.44 3.39 13.13
N THR A 78 4.41 4.26 12.79
CA THR A 78 5.33 4.07 11.65
C THR A 78 6.30 2.90 11.84
N GLU A 79 6.57 2.54 13.09
CA GLU A 79 7.46 1.43 13.47
C GLU A 79 6.74 0.08 13.45
N TRP A 80 5.47 0.06 13.07
CA TRP A 80 4.73 -1.19 12.94
C TRP A 80 5.40 -2.12 11.90
N TYR A 81 5.43 -3.40 12.25
CA TYR A 81 6.06 -4.48 11.49
C TYR A 81 5.24 -5.76 11.61
N ASN A 82 5.28 -6.58 10.56
CA ASN A 82 4.72 -7.92 10.51
C ASN A 82 5.72 -8.82 9.76
N GLU A 83 5.95 -10.03 10.25
CA GLU A 83 6.97 -10.94 9.73
C GLU A 83 6.63 -11.56 8.36
N ASP A 84 5.35 -11.55 7.97
CA ASP A 84 4.87 -12.11 6.71
C ASP A 84 4.95 -11.12 5.52
N LEU A 85 5.43 -9.88 5.75
CA LEU A 85 5.42 -8.77 4.78
C LEU A 85 6.79 -8.24 4.38
#